data_AF-A0A519UE15-F1
#
_entry.id   AF-A0A519UE15-F1
#
_cell.length_a   1.000
_cell.length_b   1.000
_cell.length_c   1.000
_cell.angle_alpha   90.00
_cell.angle_beta   90.00
_cell.angle_gamma   90.00
#
_symmetry.space_group_name_H-M   'P 1'
#
loop_
_entity.id
_entity.type
_entity.pdbx_description
1 polymer ?
#
loop_
_entity_poly.entity_id
_entity_poly.type
_entity_poly.pdbx_seq_one_letter_code
_entity_poly.pdbx_strand_id
1 'polypeptide(L)'
;DITANRIRFLGQGAFNYTLTDTPNGDITSGTEFTITFSATDKAAMMLRFNKDGSSSTDGTTYNIGLLEDWNAGAATPVVIADLFGNPVTVSGVKSTNANLASLTTTAGTYTPAFAQGTISYSVNVPFTTSSITLTPTIAESHATLELNFNGAGYNTITSAVATSALTLVDGLNTIQVRVTAEDLAVTKVYTLNVTKLQAASIGDYVWLDHNQNSVQDAGEPPVAGATVSLTGTDIFGGSVSLSTTTNASGIYSFTNLNPSTGYTVSISGYPARYIREDQKGLDIARNTGIRAAGYDIIAFTDDDAEVDQYWLRAIGKAFTDTKVMAVSGFVAPASLDTKAQQDFEFTYGGMGHGFYPKSFSSETHKPTRLLWAGSLGVGVNMAFRKEVFDALGGFDISLDAGTATRGGGDIEMLFRTVSGNRLLH
;
A
#
# COMPACT_ATOMS: atom_id res chain seq x y z
N ASP A 1 42.48 52.68 -38.78
CA ASP A 1 41.02 52.42 -38.91
C ASP A 1 40.70 51.03 -38.39
N ILE A 2 39.46 50.79 -37.97
CA ILE A 2 39.01 49.51 -37.44
C ILE A 2 38.22 48.74 -38.50
N THR A 3 38.71 47.54 -38.84
CA THR A 3 38.09 46.65 -39.84
C THR A 3 36.96 45.85 -39.20
N ALA A 4 35.70 46.26 -39.43
CA ALA A 4 34.53 45.72 -38.71
C ALA A 4 34.33 44.22 -38.95
N ASN A 5 34.52 43.71 -40.17
CA ASN A 5 34.37 42.28 -40.48
C ASN A 5 35.50 41.38 -39.91
N ARG A 6 36.45 41.95 -39.16
CA ARG A 6 37.42 41.22 -38.34
C ARG A 6 37.00 41.13 -36.87
N ILE A 7 35.88 41.74 -36.48
CA ILE A 7 35.32 41.69 -35.12
C ILE A 7 34.32 40.53 -35.02
N ARG A 8 34.42 39.76 -33.94
CA ARG A 8 33.56 38.63 -33.62
C ARG A 8 33.01 38.74 -32.21
N PHE A 9 31.81 38.20 -32.00
CA PHE A 9 31.15 38.16 -30.71
C PHE A 9 30.74 36.73 -30.35
N LEU A 10 30.83 36.42 -29.06
CA LEU A 10 30.40 35.18 -28.44
C LEU A 10 29.27 35.48 -27.44
N GLY A 11 28.22 34.65 -27.45
CA GLY A 11 27.06 34.74 -26.56
C GLY A 11 26.17 33.51 -26.69
N GLN A 12 24.85 33.67 -26.54
CA GLN A 12 23.87 32.57 -26.56
C GLN A 12 24.15 31.54 -27.68
N GLY A 13 24.13 30.27 -27.31
CA GLY A 13 24.40 29.08 -28.13
C GLY A 13 25.88 28.79 -28.36
N ALA A 14 26.79 29.50 -27.69
CA ALA A 14 28.24 29.46 -27.92
C ALA A 14 28.66 29.68 -29.39
N PHE A 15 27.83 30.39 -30.16
CA PHE A 15 28.06 30.64 -31.58
C PHE A 15 28.82 31.94 -31.82
N ASN A 16 30.01 31.82 -32.40
CA ASN A 16 30.80 32.96 -32.88
C ASN A 16 30.09 33.66 -34.05
N TYR A 17 29.81 34.96 -33.91
CA TYR A 17 29.31 35.78 -35.00
C TYR A 17 30.34 36.83 -35.40
N THR A 18 30.78 36.78 -36.65
CA THR A 18 31.61 37.82 -37.25
C THR A 18 30.69 38.89 -37.85
N LEU A 19 30.98 40.17 -37.61
CA LEU A 19 30.26 41.26 -38.28
C LEU A 19 30.37 41.10 -39.81
N THR A 20 29.28 41.38 -40.51
CA THR A 20 29.16 41.08 -41.93
C THR A 20 29.13 42.32 -42.80
N ASP A 21 28.21 43.24 -42.50
CA ASP A 21 27.92 44.44 -43.29
C ASP A 21 28.04 45.74 -42.49
N THR A 22 28.44 45.67 -41.21
CA THR A 22 28.81 46.87 -40.43
C THR A 22 29.99 47.60 -41.08
N PRO A 23 29.90 48.93 -41.31
CA PRO A 23 31.00 49.72 -41.83
C PRO A 23 32.22 49.71 -40.90
N ASN A 24 33.41 49.87 -41.49
CA ASN A 24 34.64 50.11 -40.73
C ASN A 24 34.51 51.35 -39.84
N GLY A 25 35.14 51.32 -38.67
CA GLY A 25 35.11 52.40 -37.70
C GLY A 25 36.37 53.23 -37.70
N ASP A 26 36.24 54.49 -37.33
CA ASP A 26 37.39 55.37 -37.11
C ASP A 26 37.88 55.24 -35.67
N ILE A 27 39.21 55.32 -35.50
CA ILE A 27 39.83 55.42 -34.19
C ILE A 27 39.59 56.83 -33.66
N THR A 28 38.97 56.95 -32.50
CA THR A 28 38.61 58.24 -31.90
C THR A 28 39.68 58.76 -30.94
N SER A 29 40.51 57.87 -30.37
CA SER A 29 41.67 58.21 -29.55
C SER A 29 42.69 57.07 -29.54
N GLY A 30 43.85 57.24 -28.89
CA GLY A 30 44.85 56.18 -28.76
C GLY A 30 44.36 54.91 -28.04
N THR A 31 43.19 54.97 -27.39
CA THR A 31 42.61 53.85 -26.63
C THR A 31 41.14 53.58 -26.96
N GLU A 32 40.55 54.29 -27.92
CA GLU A 32 39.11 54.24 -28.19
C GLU A 32 38.81 54.28 -29.68
N PHE A 33 37.75 53.57 -30.06
CA PHE A 33 37.12 53.64 -31.36
C PHE A 33 35.62 53.45 -31.19
N THR A 34 34.82 53.91 -32.15
CA THR A 34 33.37 53.69 -32.16
C THR A 34 32.95 53.01 -33.45
N ILE A 35 32.11 51.98 -33.33
CA ILE A 35 31.44 51.34 -34.47
C ILE A 35 29.93 51.35 -34.21
N THR A 36 29.17 51.76 -35.22
CA THR A 36 27.70 51.63 -35.21
C THR A 36 27.32 50.42 -36.04
N PHE A 37 26.70 49.41 -35.41
CA PHE A 37 26.29 48.21 -36.12
C PHE A 37 25.26 48.51 -37.22
N SER A 38 25.39 47.78 -38.33
CA SER A 38 24.33 47.69 -39.34
C SER A 38 23.05 47.10 -38.72
N ALA A 39 21.93 47.22 -39.44
CA ALA A 39 20.68 46.60 -39.02
C ALA A 39 20.80 45.06 -38.94
N THR A 40 21.51 44.44 -39.88
CA THR A 40 21.73 42.98 -39.94
C THR A 40 22.53 42.48 -38.75
N ASP A 41 23.70 43.08 -38.51
CA ASP A 41 24.59 42.68 -37.42
C ASP A 41 23.96 42.98 -36.06
N LYS A 42 23.23 44.11 -35.92
CA LYS A 42 22.47 44.42 -34.69
C LYS A 42 21.43 43.35 -34.37
N ALA A 43 20.66 42.89 -35.37
CA ALA A 43 19.69 41.82 -35.16
C ALA A 43 20.36 40.51 -34.74
N ALA A 44 21.52 40.18 -35.32
CA ALA A 44 22.28 38.99 -34.94
C ALA A 44 22.89 39.08 -33.53
N MET A 45 23.29 40.27 -33.09
CA MET A 45 23.75 40.54 -31.72
C MET A 45 22.63 40.38 -30.71
N MET A 46 21.40 40.85 -31.00
CA MET A 46 20.27 40.72 -30.08
C MET A 46 19.87 39.26 -29.80
N LEU A 47 20.14 38.34 -30.73
CA LEU A 47 19.93 36.90 -30.50
C LEU A 47 20.97 36.28 -29.54
N ARG A 48 22.12 36.94 -29.37
CA ARG A 48 23.27 36.45 -28.58
C ARG A 48 23.37 37.12 -27.23
N PHE A 49 23.35 38.45 -27.23
CA PHE A 49 23.31 39.32 -26.06
C PHE A 49 21.87 39.48 -25.59
N ASN A 50 21.32 38.36 -25.12
CA ASN A 50 19.91 38.17 -24.81
C ASN A 50 19.50 38.51 -23.37
N LYS A 51 20.44 38.96 -22.53
CA LYS A 51 20.16 39.52 -21.20
C LYS A 51 21.27 40.45 -20.73
N ASP A 52 20.98 41.20 -19.67
CA ASP A 52 21.96 42.04 -18.99
C ASP A 52 22.99 41.23 -18.21
N GLY A 53 24.16 41.84 -18.03
CA GLY A 53 25.30 41.24 -17.33
C GLY A 53 26.34 40.67 -18.28
N SER A 54 27.14 39.72 -17.79
CA SER A 54 28.32 39.19 -18.47
C SER A 54 28.09 37.84 -19.16
N SER A 55 26.87 37.30 -19.19
CA SER A 55 26.59 35.97 -19.74
C SER A 55 25.18 35.84 -20.28
N SER A 56 24.98 34.99 -21.29
CA SER A 56 23.68 34.66 -21.86
C SER A 56 22.81 33.81 -20.95
N THR A 57 21.54 33.65 -21.36
CA THR A 57 20.56 32.76 -20.73
C THR A 57 21.05 31.31 -20.59
N ASP A 58 21.87 30.81 -21.52
CA ASP A 58 22.48 29.46 -21.41
C ASP A 58 23.80 29.41 -20.62
N GLY A 59 24.22 30.53 -20.04
CA GLY A 59 25.45 30.64 -19.25
C GLY A 59 26.72 30.92 -20.06
N THR A 60 26.65 31.07 -21.39
CA THR A 60 27.82 31.46 -22.19
C THR A 60 28.27 32.87 -21.81
N THR A 61 29.54 33.04 -21.42
CA THR A 61 30.09 34.37 -21.13
C THR A 61 30.15 35.22 -22.41
N TYR A 62 29.63 36.44 -22.32
CA TYR A 62 29.71 37.39 -23.43
C TYR A 62 31.14 37.84 -23.65
N ASN A 63 31.62 37.75 -24.89
CA ASN A 63 33.01 38.02 -25.21
C ASN A 63 33.13 38.64 -26.61
N ILE A 64 34.13 39.50 -26.78
CA ILE A 64 34.51 40.06 -28.07
C ILE A 64 35.88 39.50 -28.49
N GLY A 65 36.00 39.13 -29.75
CA GLY A 65 37.24 38.68 -30.36
C GLY A 65 37.56 39.50 -31.59
N LEU A 66 38.79 39.92 -31.71
CA LEU A 66 39.36 40.72 -32.77
C LEU A 66 40.34 39.85 -33.54
N LEU A 67 39.97 39.46 -34.76
CA LEU A 67 40.83 38.67 -35.65
C LEU A 67 42.07 39.48 -36.06
N GLU A 68 43.03 38.80 -36.67
CA GLU A 68 44.18 39.48 -37.30
C GLU A 68 43.72 40.64 -38.21
N ASP A 69 44.53 41.69 -38.28
CA ASP A 69 44.27 42.93 -39.04
C ASP A 69 42.99 43.70 -38.68
N TRP A 70 42.45 43.51 -37.47
CA TRP A 70 41.31 44.30 -37.00
C TRP A 70 41.63 45.80 -36.90
N ASN A 71 42.88 46.16 -36.60
CA ASN A 71 43.37 47.55 -36.55
C ASN A 71 44.23 47.84 -37.79
N ALA A 72 43.58 48.33 -38.85
CA ALA A 72 44.21 48.63 -40.13
C ALA A 72 45.19 49.80 -40.03
N GLY A 73 46.40 49.60 -40.58
CA GLY A 73 47.47 50.61 -40.65
C GLY A 73 48.68 50.35 -39.76
N ALA A 74 48.73 49.22 -39.06
CA ALA A 74 49.88 48.86 -38.25
C ALA A 74 51.05 48.27 -39.05
N ALA A 75 52.26 48.36 -38.50
CA ALA A 75 53.50 48.02 -39.20
C ALA A 75 53.67 46.51 -39.43
N THR A 76 54.13 46.11 -40.63
CA THR A 76 54.63 44.77 -40.90
C THR A 76 55.92 44.53 -40.06
N PRO A 77 56.06 43.44 -39.26
CA PRO A 77 55.39 42.13 -39.33
C PRO A 77 54.56 41.75 -38.07
N VAL A 78 53.87 42.71 -37.44
CA VAL A 78 53.18 42.46 -36.17
C VAL A 78 51.87 41.70 -36.40
N VAL A 79 51.69 40.54 -35.76
CA VAL A 79 50.38 39.88 -35.67
C VAL A 79 49.51 40.66 -34.71
N ILE A 80 48.42 41.23 -35.20
CA ILE A 80 47.51 42.06 -34.41
C ILE A 80 46.18 41.36 -34.33
N ALA A 81 46.11 40.39 -33.42
CA ALA A 81 44.89 39.68 -33.08
C ALA A 81 44.72 39.69 -31.57
N ASP A 82 43.49 39.87 -31.13
CA ASP A 82 43.09 39.76 -29.74
C ASP A 82 41.80 38.96 -29.72
N LEU A 83 41.93 37.64 -29.73
CA LEU A 83 40.81 36.71 -29.89
C LEU A 83 39.87 36.73 -28.67
N PHE A 84 39.08 35.68 -28.46
CA PHE A 84 38.22 35.63 -27.28
C PHE A 84 39.05 35.57 -25.99
N GLY A 85 38.92 36.63 -25.20
CA GLY A 85 39.62 36.88 -23.94
C GLY A 85 39.15 38.18 -23.28
N ASN A 86 38.19 38.86 -23.92
CA ASN A 86 37.74 40.20 -23.63
C ASN A 86 36.26 40.14 -23.25
N PRO A 87 35.94 39.83 -21.97
CA PRO A 87 34.57 39.74 -21.53
C PRO A 87 33.87 41.10 -21.68
N VAL A 88 32.63 41.09 -22.16
CA VAL A 88 31.81 42.29 -22.29
C VAL A 88 30.60 42.21 -21.36
N THR A 89 30.15 43.37 -20.88
CA THR A 89 28.91 43.48 -20.09
C THR A 89 27.83 44.09 -20.97
N VAL A 90 26.70 43.39 -21.06
CA VAL A 90 25.50 43.84 -21.77
C VAL A 90 24.59 44.58 -20.78
N SER A 91 23.96 45.65 -21.25
CA SER A 91 22.99 46.44 -20.47
C SER A 91 21.82 46.88 -21.36
N GLY A 92 20.61 46.96 -20.79
CA GLY A 92 19.41 47.40 -21.50
C GLY A 92 18.69 46.29 -22.27
N VAL A 93 19.06 45.02 -22.09
CA VAL A 93 18.41 43.83 -22.62
C VAL A 93 17.84 43.01 -21.47
N LYS A 94 16.52 43.00 -21.33
CA LYS A 94 15.84 42.24 -20.28
C LYS A 94 15.74 40.76 -20.65
N SER A 95 16.10 39.88 -19.72
CA SER A 95 15.94 38.43 -19.90
C SER A 95 14.47 38.03 -20.03
N THR A 96 14.18 37.12 -20.96
CA THR A 96 12.85 36.50 -21.14
C THR A 96 12.72 35.16 -20.41
N ASN A 97 13.72 34.76 -19.62
CA ASN A 97 13.75 33.47 -18.95
C ASN A 97 12.82 33.42 -17.72
N ALA A 98 11.57 33.02 -17.92
CA ALA A 98 10.57 32.80 -16.86
C ALA A 98 10.59 31.35 -16.31
N ASN A 99 11.72 30.65 -16.33
CA ASN A 99 11.75 29.25 -15.88
C ASN A 99 12.08 29.11 -14.38
N LEU A 100 11.54 28.06 -13.75
CA LEU A 100 12.07 27.54 -12.50
C LEU A 100 13.28 26.62 -12.76
N ALA A 101 14.30 26.71 -11.91
CA ALA A 101 15.41 25.75 -11.82
C ALA A 101 15.04 24.53 -10.97
N SER A 102 14.18 24.70 -9.96
CA SER A 102 13.62 23.61 -9.15
C SER A 102 12.26 23.97 -8.58
N LEU A 103 11.45 22.95 -8.30
CA LEU A 103 10.21 23.07 -7.55
C LEU A 103 10.07 21.85 -6.64
N THR A 104 10.14 22.05 -5.33
CA THR A 104 10.08 20.97 -4.33
C THR A 104 8.94 21.19 -3.33
N THR A 105 8.48 20.12 -2.70
CA THR A 105 7.41 20.08 -1.69
C THR A 105 7.87 19.30 -0.47
N THR A 106 7.29 19.56 0.70
CA THR A 106 7.55 18.80 1.93
C THR A 106 6.87 17.44 2.00
N ALA A 107 5.85 17.18 1.17
CA ALA A 107 5.10 15.92 1.19
C ALA A 107 4.65 15.47 -0.20
N GLY A 108 4.69 14.15 -0.39
CA GLY A 108 4.32 13.48 -1.64
C GLY A 108 5.37 13.61 -2.74
N THR A 109 5.11 12.92 -3.86
CA THR A 109 6.04 12.81 -4.99
C THR A 109 5.41 13.39 -6.24
N TYR A 110 6.15 14.25 -6.94
CA TYR A 110 5.69 14.88 -8.18
C TYR A 110 5.50 13.84 -9.27
N THR A 111 4.36 13.91 -9.94
CA THR A 111 4.05 13.13 -11.14
C THR A 111 3.62 14.09 -12.27
N PRO A 112 4.41 14.23 -13.34
CA PRO A 112 5.76 13.68 -13.54
C PRO A 112 6.80 14.32 -12.59
N ALA A 113 8.00 13.74 -12.51
CA ALA A 113 9.13 14.38 -11.82
C ALA A 113 9.42 15.77 -12.39
N PHE A 114 9.98 16.66 -11.57
CA PHE A 114 10.23 18.03 -12.00
C PHE A 114 11.15 18.08 -13.23
N ALA A 115 10.70 18.82 -14.24
CA ALA A 115 11.46 19.21 -15.40
C ALA A 115 11.09 20.64 -15.77
N GLN A 116 12.08 21.46 -16.13
CA GLN A 116 11.92 22.90 -16.37
C GLN A 116 10.85 23.25 -17.42
N GLY A 117 10.70 22.39 -18.43
CA GLY A 117 9.73 22.52 -19.51
C GLY A 117 8.30 22.11 -19.15
N THR A 118 8.11 21.31 -18.10
CA THR A 118 6.80 20.86 -17.65
C THR A 118 6.14 21.92 -16.78
N ILE A 119 4.86 22.18 -16.98
CA ILE A 119 4.11 23.21 -16.24
C ILE A 119 2.91 22.67 -15.45
N SER A 120 2.67 21.36 -15.49
CA SER A 120 1.58 20.72 -14.77
C SER A 120 2.09 19.48 -14.06
N TYR A 121 1.80 19.40 -12.77
CA TYR A 121 2.22 18.30 -11.90
C TYR A 121 1.07 17.89 -10.99
N SER A 122 1.08 16.63 -10.58
CA SER A 122 0.18 16.09 -9.58
C SER A 122 0.97 15.48 -8.42
N VAL A 123 0.45 15.61 -7.21
CA VAL A 123 0.96 14.97 -5.99
C VAL A 123 -0.23 14.44 -5.19
N ASN A 124 -0.14 13.20 -4.74
CA ASN A 124 -1.10 12.65 -3.77
C ASN A 124 -0.45 12.65 -2.39
N VAL A 125 -1.22 13.02 -1.35
CA VAL A 125 -0.74 13.01 0.04
C VAL A 125 -1.72 12.26 0.96
N PRO A 126 -1.21 11.63 2.05
CA PRO A 126 -2.05 10.98 3.05
C PRO A 126 -3.14 11.89 3.63
N PHE A 127 -4.25 11.29 4.09
CA PHE A 127 -5.36 12.04 4.71
C PHE A 127 -4.93 12.83 5.96
N THR A 128 -3.86 12.38 6.62
CA THR A 128 -3.24 13.02 7.78
C THR A 128 -2.45 14.27 7.44
N THR A 129 -2.17 14.54 6.16
CA THR A 129 -1.38 15.70 5.74
C THR A 129 -2.23 16.97 5.81
N SER A 130 -2.04 17.75 6.88
CA SER A 130 -2.79 18.99 7.10
C SER A 130 -2.29 20.17 6.26
N SER A 131 -1.00 20.21 5.94
CA SER A 131 -0.38 21.30 5.17
C SER A 131 0.89 20.86 4.45
N ILE A 132 1.30 21.63 3.44
CA ILE A 132 2.61 21.51 2.79
C ILE A 132 3.28 22.88 2.64
N THR A 133 4.58 22.89 2.39
CA THR A 133 5.30 24.08 1.90
C THR A 133 5.97 23.76 0.57
N LEU A 134 6.09 24.77 -0.30
CA LEU A 134 6.86 24.66 -1.54
C LEU A 134 8.17 25.43 -1.45
N THR A 135 9.22 24.94 -2.10
CA THR A 135 10.48 25.68 -2.29
C THR A 135 10.79 25.77 -3.78
N PRO A 136 10.27 26.80 -4.48
CA PRO A 136 10.61 27.09 -5.87
C PRO A 136 11.92 27.88 -5.96
N THR A 137 12.71 27.59 -6.99
CA THR A 137 13.95 28.32 -7.29
C THR A 137 13.88 28.84 -8.72
N ILE A 138 14.06 30.15 -8.93
CA ILE A 138 14.13 30.75 -10.28
C ILE A 138 15.42 30.36 -10.99
N ALA A 139 15.36 30.24 -12.32
CA ALA A 139 16.53 30.02 -13.17
C ALA A 139 17.26 31.31 -13.56
N GLU A 140 16.61 32.47 -13.46
CA GLU A 140 17.17 33.78 -13.76
C GLU A 140 17.07 34.69 -12.54
N SER A 141 18.20 35.27 -12.12
CA SER A 141 18.32 36.08 -10.90
C SER A 141 17.43 37.32 -10.86
N HIS A 142 17.08 37.89 -12.01
CA HIS A 142 16.21 39.06 -12.10
C HIS A 142 14.72 38.73 -12.25
N ALA A 143 14.36 37.44 -12.35
CA ALA A 143 12.97 37.02 -12.38
C ALA A 143 12.31 37.16 -11.01
N THR A 144 10.99 37.34 -10.98
CA THR A 144 10.19 37.40 -9.75
C THR A 144 9.28 36.19 -9.62
N LEU A 145 8.91 35.86 -8.38
CA LEU A 145 8.02 34.75 -8.07
C LEU A 145 6.77 35.20 -7.34
N GLU A 146 5.64 34.66 -7.76
CA GLU A 146 4.38 34.78 -7.08
C GLU A 146 3.71 33.41 -6.94
N LEU A 147 2.93 33.21 -5.88
CA LEU A 147 2.16 31.98 -5.64
C LEU A 147 0.70 32.30 -5.43
N ASN A 148 -0.17 31.53 -6.07
CA ASN A 148 -1.61 31.50 -5.84
C ASN A 148 -2.01 30.12 -5.35
N PHE A 149 -2.67 30.08 -4.19
CA PHE A 149 -3.19 28.85 -3.59
C PHE A 149 -4.71 28.86 -3.64
N ASN A 150 -5.31 27.84 -4.25
CA ASN A 150 -6.76 27.66 -4.35
C ASN A 150 -7.53 28.90 -4.83
N GLY A 151 -6.92 29.72 -5.69
CA GLY A 151 -7.56 30.92 -6.25
C GLY A 151 -7.60 32.13 -5.31
N ALA A 152 -6.86 32.12 -4.20
CA ALA A 152 -6.78 33.24 -3.25
C ALA A 152 -6.08 34.49 -3.80
N GLY A 153 -5.48 34.42 -5.00
CA GLY A 153 -4.71 35.49 -5.60
C GLY A 153 -3.21 35.27 -5.47
N TYR A 154 -2.44 35.98 -6.30
CA TYR A 154 -0.99 35.83 -6.37
C TYR A 154 -0.31 36.70 -5.31
N ASN A 155 0.54 36.08 -4.50
CA ASN A 155 1.35 36.74 -3.48
C ASN A 155 2.84 36.52 -3.78
N THR A 156 3.66 37.55 -3.63
CA THR A 156 5.10 37.46 -3.86
C THR A 156 5.76 36.46 -2.89
N ILE A 157 6.63 35.61 -3.41
CA ILE A 157 7.44 34.66 -2.63
C ILE A 157 8.92 34.82 -2.97
N THR A 158 9.80 34.29 -2.11
CA THR A 158 11.26 34.38 -2.30
C THR A 158 11.80 33.10 -2.93
N SER A 159 12.67 33.24 -3.93
CA SER A 159 13.33 32.10 -4.58
C SER A 159 14.22 31.33 -3.61
N ALA A 160 14.23 30.01 -3.74
CA ALA A 160 14.99 29.07 -2.89
C ALA A 160 14.65 29.14 -1.40
N VAL A 161 13.47 29.70 -1.05
CA VAL A 161 12.96 29.78 0.33
C VAL A 161 11.62 29.06 0.38
N ALA A 162 11.41 28.27 1.43
CA ALA A 162 10.14 27.61 1.66
C ALA A 162 9.01 28.63 1.87
N THR A 163 7.86 28.40 1.25
CA THR A 163 6.65 29.19 1.47
C THR A 163 6.16 29.05 2.91
N SER A 164 5.24 29.92 3.34
CA SER A 164 4.39 29.62 4.49
C SER A 164 3.62 28.30 4.26
N ALA A 165 3.20 27.66 5.36
CA ALA A 165 2.40 26.45 5.29
C ALA A 165 1.08 26.70 4.53
N LEU A 166 0.83 25.89 3.51
CA LEU A 166 -0.39 25.86 2.72
C LEU A 166 -1.32 24.81 3.32
N THR A 167 -2.35 25.23 4.05
CA THR A 167 -3.32 24.33 4.68
C THR A 167 -4.17 23.64 3.62
N LEU A 168 -4.11 22.31 3.57
CA LEU A 168 -4.80 21.50 2.59
C LEU A 168 -6.22 21.17 3.04
N VAL A 169 -7.17 21.29 2.12
CA VAL A 169 -8.51 20.72 2.26
C VAL A 169 -8.55 19.33 1.64
N ASP A 170 -9.52 18.50 2.04
CA ASP A 170 -9.70 17.19 1.45
C ASP A 170 -10.06 17.30 -0.04
N GLY A 171 -9.48 16.42 -0.86
CA GLY A 171 -9.60 16.46 -2.31
C GLY A 171 -8.53 17.35 -2.97
N LEU A 172 -8.92 17.98 -4.08
CA LEU A 172 -8.00 18.73 -4.93
C LEU A 172 -7.67 20.11 -4.33
N ASN A 173 -6.38 20.38 -4.21
CA ASN A 173 -5.81 21.69 -3.90
C ASN A 173 -4.93 22.13 -5.07
N THR A 174 -5.17 23.31 -5.61
CA THR A 174 -4.43 23.82 -6.77
C THR A 174 -3.47 24.91 -6.34
N ILE A 175 -2.18 24.71 -6.60
CA ILE A 175 -1.13 25.70 -6.35
C ILE A 175 -0.56 26.14 -7.69
N GLN A 176 -0.53 27.44 -7.94
CA GLN A 176 0.08 28.02 -9.12
C GLN A 176 1.27 28.87 -8.72
N VAL A 177 2.45 28.52 -9.23
CA VAL A 177 3.67 29.32 -9.08
C VAL A 177 3.90 30.06 -10.40
N ARG A 178 3.77 31.38 -10.36
CA ARG A 178 4.06 32.23 -11.51
C ARG A 178 5.47 32.77 -11.40
N VAL A 179 6.23 32.59 -12.46
CA VAL A 179 7.51 33.25 -12.68
C VAL A 179 7.28 34.37 -13.69
N THR A 180 7.67 35.58 -13.35
CA THR A 180 7.72 36.71 -14.30
C THR A 180 9.19 36.94 -14.62
N ALA A 181 9.55 36.93 -15.90
CA ALA A 181 10.91 37.21 -16.32
C ALA A 181 11.27 38.68 -16.03
N GLU A 182 12.52 39.05 -16.25
CA GLU A 182 12.94 40.44 -16.18
C GLU A 182 12.18 41.30 -17.22
N ASP A 183 11.96 40.75 -18.42
CA ASP A 183 10.95 41.24 -19.34
C ASP A 183 9.56 40.92 -18.80
N LEU A 184 8.91 41.95 -18.24
CA LEU A 184 7.61 41.87 -17.58
C LEU A 184 6.47 41.40 -18.50
N ALA A 185 6.69 41.39 -19.82
CA ALA A 185 5.73 40.81 -20.77
C ALA A 185 5.74 39.26 -20.77
N VAL A 186 6.78 38.64 -20.22
CA VAL A 186 6.98 37.18 -20.27
C VAL A 186 6.72 36.58 -18.89
N THR A 187 5.71 35.72 -18.81
CA THR A 187 5.38 34.95 -17.60
C THR A 187 5.25 33.47 -17.91
N LYS A 188 5.50 32.63 -16.90
CA LYS A 188 5.28 31.19 -16.96
C LYS A 188 4.64 30.73 -15.66
N VAL A 189 3.59 29.91 -15.75
CA VAL A 189 2.86 29.40 -14.59
C VAL A 189 3.05 27.90 -14.48
N TYR A 190 3.63 27.46 -13.36
CA TYR A 190 3.73 26.06 -12.98
C TYR A 190 2.56 25.72 -12.05
N THR A 191 1.73 24.77 -12.45
CA THR A 191 0.57 24.31 -11.68
C THR A 191 0.87 22.98 -11.01
N LEU A 192 0.66 22.93 -9.70
CA LEU A 192 0.73 21.72 -8.88
C LEU A 192 -0.66 21.42 -8.33
N ASN A 193 -1.19 20.26 -8.71
CA ASN A 193 -2.44 19.71 -8.21
C ASN A 193 -2.13 18.73 -7.07
N VAL A 194 -2.41 19.14 -5.84
CA VAL A 194 -2.23 18.31 -4.65
C VAL A 194 -3.56 17.69 -4.26
N THR A 195 -3.66 16.37 -4.39
CA THR A 195 -4.83 15.63 -3.93
C THR A 195 -4.57 15.11 -2.52
N LYS A 196 -5.20 15.74 -1.52
CA LYS A 196 -5.26 15.21 -0.16
C LYS A 196 -6.34 14.14 -0.12
N LEU A 197 -5.96 12.90 0.21
CA LEU A 197 -6.92 11.81 0.32
C LEU A 197 -7.88 12.06 1.49
N GLN A 198 -9.13 11.60 1.34
CA GLN A 198 -10.08 11.57 2.46
C GLN A 198 -9.79 10.36 3.35
N ALA A 199 -10.04 10.51 4.65
CA ALA A 199 -9.96 9.40 5.59
C ALA A 199 -10.97 8.32 5.19
N ALA A 200 -10.48 7.11 4.97
CA ALA A 200 -11.30 5.93 4.72
C ALA A 200 -11.59 5.18 6.02
N SER A 201 -12.60 4.31 5.96
CA SER A 201 -12.94 3.36 7.00
C SER A 201 -13.26 1.99 6.41
N ILE A 202 -12.93 0.94 7.14
CA ILE A 202 -13.32 -0.45 6.83
C ILE A 202 -14.07 -0.96 8.05
N GLY A 203 -15.30 -1.41 7.87
CA GLY A 203 -16.10 -1.96 8.94
C GLY A 203 -17.25 -2.74 8.35
N ASP A 204 -17.78 -3.66 9.12
CA ASP A 204 -18.93 -4.46 8.73
C ASP A 204 -19.50 -5.18 9.97
N TYR A 205 -20.25 -6.24 9.71
CA TYR A 205 -20.95 -7.09 10.63
C TYR A 205 -20.37 -8.51 10.61
N VAL A 206 -20.24 -9.13 11.78
CA VAL A 206 -19.91 -10.55 11.93
C VAL A 206 -21.11 -11.26 12.54
N TRP A 207 -21.56 -12.32 11.89
CA TRP A 207 -22.77 -13.08 12.25
C TRP A 207 -22.56 -14.57 12.10
N LEU A 208 -23.46 -15.35 12.71
CA LEU A 208 -23.54 -16.79 12.46
C LEU A 208 -24.49 -17.04 11.29
N ASP A 209 -23.93 -17.47 10.16
CA ASP A 209 -24.69 -17.93 8.99
C ASP A 209 -25.30 -19.31 9.29
N HIS A 210 -26.50 -19.30 9.87
CA HIS A 210 -27.17 -20.51 10.36
C HIS A 210 -27.68 -21.37 9.21
N ASN A 211 -28.09 -20.75 8.11
CA ASN A 211 -28.63 -21.46 6.95
C ASN A 211 -27.58 -21.74 5.86
N GLN A 212 -26.36 -21.23 6.04
CA GLN A 212 -25.18 -21.43 5.19
C GLN A 212 -25.36 -20.93 3.76
N ASN A 213 -26.15 -19.88 3.56
CA ASN A 213 -26.40 -19.34 2.22
C ASN A 213 -25.48 -18.18 1.85
N SER A 214 -24.56 -17.78 2.75
CA SER A 214 -23.65 -16.64 2.57
C SER A 214 -24.36 -15.30 2.36
N VAL A 215 -25.60 -15.19 2.82
CA VAL A 215 -26.41 -13.97 2.84
C VAL A 215 -26.66 -13.59 4.30
N GLN A 216 -26.64 -12.29 4.60
CA GLN A 216 -27.03 -11.80 5.92
C GLN A 216 -28.57 -11.82 6.01
N ASP A 217 -29.12 -12.88 6.60
CA ASP A 217 -30.57 -13.01 6.74
C ASP A 217 -31.10 -12.42 8.05
N ALA A 218 -32.35 -11.97 8.02
CA ALA A 218 -33.03 -11.50 9.22
C ALA A 218 -33.20 -12.65 10.23
N GLY A 219 -32.72 -12.45 11.45
CA GLY A 219 -32.79 -13.44 12.53
C GLY A 219 -31.48 -14.22 12.76
N GLU A 220 -30.47 -14.04 11.91
CA GLU A 220 -29.14 -14.59 12.14
C GLU A 220 -28.39 -13.81 13.24
N PRO A 221 -27.88 -14.51 14.27
CA PRO A 221 -27.39 -13.83 15.45
C PRO A 221 -26.03 -13.17 15.22
N PRO A 222 -25.79 -12.01 15.85
CA PRO A 222 -24.49 -11.34 15.81
C PRO A 222 -23.44 -12.13 16.58
N VAL A 223 -22.18 -12.05 16.15
CA VAL A 223 -21.04 -12.55 16.93
C VAL A 223 -20.42 -11.41 17.70
N ALA A 224 -20.68 -11.33 19.01
CA ALA A 224 -20.05 -10.36 19.89
C ALA A 224 -18.66 -10.83 20.35
N GLY A 225 -17.69 -9.90 20.42
CA GLY A 225 -16.35 -10.16 20.95
C GLY A 225 -15.40 -10.89 20.00
N ALA A 226 -15.77 -11.13 18.75
CA ALA A 226 -14.85 -11.68 17.75
C ALA A 226 -13.72 -10.68 17.50
N THR A 227 -12.49 -11.18 17.43
CA THR A 227 -11.31 -10.37 17.11
C THR A 227 -11.21 -10.19 15.61
N VAL A 228 -11.19 -8.93 15.15
CA VAL A 228 -11.04 -8.58 13.74
C VAL A 228 -9.70 -7.88 13.55
N SER A 229 -8.90 -8.36 12.60
CA SER A 229 -7.57 -7.83 12.30
C SER A 229 -7.52 -7.32 10.87
N LEU A 230 -7.01 -6.10 10.70
CA LEU A 230 -6.75 -5.45 9.41
C LEU A 230 -5.25 -5.40 9.17
N THR A 231 -4.79 -6.04 8.11
CA THR A 231 -3.37 -6.05 7.72
C THR A 231 -3.19 -5.64 6.27
N GLY A 232 -1.99 -5.23 5.88
CA GLY A 232 -1.65 -4.94 4.49
C GLY A 232 -0.81 -3.68 4.31
N THR A 233 -0.96 -3.03 3.17
CA THR A 233 -0.26 -1.77 2.84
C THR A 233 -1.23 -0.71 2.34
N ASP A 234 -1.01 0.53 2.73
CA ASP A 234 -1.74 1.67 2.19
C ASP A 234 -1.30 2.04 0.76
N ILE A 235 -1.99 2.99 0.12
CA ILE A 235 -1.67 3.46 -1.25
C ILE A 235 -0.29 4.11 -1.39
N PHE A 236 0.35 4.50 -0.28
CA PHE A 236 1.70 5.05 -0.25
C PHE A 236 2.76 3.99 0.11
N GLY A 237 2.36 2.72 0.26
CA GLY A 237 3.23 1.60 0.61
C GLY A 237 3.51 1.48 2.11
N GLY A 238 2.86 2.26 2.96
CA GLY A 238 2.98 2.15 4.41
C GLY A 238 2.29 0.88 4.93
N SER A 239 2.97 0.11 5.78
CA SER A 239 2.39 -1.09 6.39
C SER A 239 1.31 -0.75 7.41
N VAL A 240 0.22 -1.50 7.39
CA VAL A 240 -0.90 -1.40 8.33
C VAL A 240 -1.07 -2.74 9.04
N SER A 241 -1.20 -2.69 10.37
CA SER A 241 -1.52 -3.83 11.24
C SER A 241 -2.34 -3.31 12.42
N LEU A 242 -3.65 -3.50 12.35
CA LEU A 242 -4.62 -3.04 13.35
C LEU A 242 -5.49 -4.19 13.80
N SER A 243 -6.04 -4.10 15.01
CA SER A 243 -7.02 -5.06 15.53
C SER A 243 -8.11 -4.34 16.32
N THR A 244 -9.32 -4.89 16.28
CA THR A 244 -10.49 -4.45 17.04
C THR A 244 -11.35 -5.68 17.38
N THR A 245 -12.39 -5.50 18.17
CA THR A 245 -13.37 -6.55 18.46
C THR A 245 -14.77 -6.14 18.02
N THR A 246 -15.58 -7.10 17.60
CA THR A 246 -16.99 -6.85 17.32
C THR A 246 -17.73 -6.47 18.60
N ASN A 247 -18.64 -5.50 18.49
CA ASN A 247 -19.47 -5.08 19.62
C ASN A 247 -20.60 -6.09 19.89
N ALA A 248 -21.50 -5.77 20.85
CA ALA A 248 -22.63 -6.64 21.21
C ALA A 248 -23.61 -6.92 20.04
N SER A 249 -23.62 -6.05 19.03
CA SER A 249 -24.40 -6.20 17.80
C SER A 249 -23.56 -6.77 16.65
N GLY A 250 -22.38 -7.33 16.90
CA GLY A 250 -21.51 -7.94 15.89
C GLY A 250 -20.79 -6.97 14.96
N ILE A 251 -20.91 -5.65 15.19
CA ILE A 251 -20.35 -4.62 14.31
C ILE A 251 -18.90 -4.34 14.70
N TYR A 252 -18.03 -4.18 13.70
CA TYR A 252 -16.66 -3.70 13.86
C TYR A 252 -16.35 -2.54 12.90
N SER A 253 -15.37 -1.71 13.24
CA SER A 253 -14.85 -0.70 12.32
C SER A 253 -13.40 -0.32 12.61
N PHE A 254 -12.69 -0.01 11.53
CA PHE A 254 -11.41 0.67 11.46
C PHE A 254 -11.66 2.01 10.79
N THR A 255 -11.19 3.08 11.40
CA THR A 255 -11.34 4.45 10.90
C THR A 255 -9.97 5.09 10.72
N ASN A 256 -9.91 6.26 10.09
CA ASN A 256 -8.66 7.01 9.88
C ASN A 256 -7.63 6.19 9.07
N LEU A 257 -8.06 5.64 7.94
CA LEU A 257 -7.20 4.90 7.03
C LEU A 257 -6.91 5.72 5.78
N ASN A 258 -5.68 5.61 5.26
CA ASN A 258 -5.45 5.96 3.86
C ASN A 258 -6.22 4.95 2.99
N PRO A 259 -6.95 5.36 1.95
CA PRO A 259 -7.58 4.42 1.01
C PRO A 259 -6.55 3.45 0.41
N SER A 260 -6.89 2.17 0.30
CA SER A 260 -6.04 1.17 -0.35
C SER A 260 -6.83 -0.07 -0.74
N THR A 261 -6.43 -0.72 -1.82
CA THR A 261 -6.87 -2.07 -2.20
C THR A 261 -6.00 -3.16 -1.60
N GLY A 262 -4.89 -2.80 -0.93
CA GLY A 262 -3.94 -3.73 -0.34
C GLY A 262 -4.29 -4.20 1.07
N TYR A 263 -5.47 -3.87 1.59
CA TYR A 263 -5.91 -4.29 2.91
C TYR A 263 -6.57 -5.67 2.91
N THR A 264 -6.31 -6.45 3.94
CA THR A 264 -6.92 -7.75 4.20
C THR A 264 -7.54 -7.76 5.59
N VAL A 265 -8.81 -8.15 5.68
CA VAL A 265 -9.54 -8.36 6.94
C VAL A 265 -9.52 -9.85 7.27
N SER A 266 -9.20 -10.16 8.53
CA SER A 266 -9.27 -11.52 9.08
C SER A 266 -10.07 -11.49 10.39
N ILE A 267 -10.88 -12.52 10.61
CA ILE A 267 -11.70 -12.67 11.81
C ILE A 267 -11.21 -13.90 12.56
N SER A 268 -11.11 -13.77 13.88
CA SER A 268 -10.63 -14.81 14.79
C SER A 268 -11.30 -14.66 16.17
N GLY A 269 -10.94 -15.53 17.12
CA GLY A 269 -11.37 -15.37 18.51
C GLY A 269 -12.89 -15.45 18.67
N TYR A 270 -13.54 -16.41 18.00
CA TYR A 270 -14.95 -16.70 18.25
C TYR A 270 -15.17 -16.95 19.75
N PRO A 271 -16.29 -16.47 20.33
CA PRO A 271 -16.53 -16.60 21.75
C PRO A 271 -16.65 -18.08 22.16
N ALA A 272 -15.58 -18.61 22.74
CA ALA A 272 -15.58 -19.91 23.41
C ALA A 272 -16.04 -19.74 24.86
N ARG A 273 -16.93 -20.62 25.33
CA ARG A 273 -17.30 -20.67 26.74
C ARG A 273 -16.47 -21.74 27.44
N TYR A 274 -15.55 -21.31 28.30
CA TYR A 274 -14.84 -22.24 29.18
C TYR A 274 -15.76 -22.72 30.30
N ILE A 275 -15.88 -24.04 30.45
CA ILE A 275 -16.57 -24.69 31.57
C ILE A 275 -15.52 -25.42 32.40
N ARG A 276 -15.34 -24.98 33.64
CA ARG A 276 -14.39 -25.58 34.58
C ARG A 276 -14.97 -26.88 35.15
N GLU A 277 -14.25 -27.98 35.00
CA GLU A 277 -14.45 -29.24 35.72
C GLU A 277 -13.26 -29.44 36.65
N ASP A 278 -13.51 -29.55 37.95
CA ASP A 278 -12.47 -29.66 38.97
C ASP A 278 -11.99 -31.11 39.17
N GLN A 279 -12.80 -32.09 38.76
CA GLN A 279 -12.44 -33.50 38.82
C GLN A 279 -11.65 -33.92 37.58
N LYS A 280 -10.54 -34.64 37.80
CA LYS A 280 -9.68 -35.14 36.72
C LYS A 280 -10.34 -36.33 36.03
N GLY A 281 -10.51 -36.25 34.72
CA GLY A 281 -11.02 -37.32 33.88
C GLY A 281 -11.57 -36.78 32.57
N LEU A 282 -11.21 -37.40 31.44
CA LEU A 282 -11.69 -37.03 30.11
C LEU A 282 -13.19 -37.22 29.99
N ASP A 283 -13.72 -38.36 30.43
CA ASP A 283 -15.15 -38.68 30.35
C ASP A 283 -15.96 -37.88 31.37
N ILE A 284 -15.36 -37.56 32.53
CA ILE A 284 -15.95 -36.58 33.46
C ILE A 284 -16.09 -35.21 32.79
N ALA A 285 -15.04 -34.72 32.14
CA ALA A 285 -15.04 -33.44 31.44
C ALA A 285 -16.03 -33.43 30.26
N ARG A 286 -16.07 -34.50 29.45
CA ARG A 286 -17.05 -34.68 28.36
C ARG A 286 -18.48 -34.61 28.90
N ASN A 287 -18.76 -35.31 29.99
CA ASN A 287 -20.07 -35.29 30.64
C ASN A 287 -20.45 -33.91 31.19
N THR A 288 -19.48 -33.16 31.71
CA THR A 288 -19.69 -31.75 32.12
C THR A 288 -20.00 -30.86 30.92
N GLY A 289 -19.29 -31.04 29.79
CA GLY A 289 -19.59 -30.41 28.52
C GLY A 289 -21.01 -30.72 28.02
N ILE A 290 -21.42 -32.00 28.05
CA ILE A 290 -22.76 -32.44 27.63
C ILE A 290 -23.86 -31.77 28.45
N ARG A 291 -23.71 -31.73 29.79
CA ARG A 291 -24.66 -31.06 30.68
C ARG A 291 -24.75 -29.57 30.41
N ALA A 292 -23.62 -28.94 30.07
CA ALA A 292 -23.55 -27.51 29.80
C ALA A 292 -24.04 -27.15 28.38
N ALA A 293 -23.99 -28.07 27.42
CA ALA A 293 -24.36 -27.84 26.03
C ALA A 293 -25.83 -27.45 25.88
N GLY A 294 -26.10 -26.37 25.13
CA GLY A 294 -27.44 -25.82 24.92
C GLY A 294 -28.11 -26.19 23.59
N TYR A 295 -27.42 -26.94 22.73
CA TYR A 295 -27.85 -27.26 21.37
C TYR A 295 -28.08 -28.77 21.17
N ASP A 296 -28.79 -29.13 20.10
CA ASP A 296 -29.24 -30.50 19.82
C ASP A 296 -28.13 -31.41 19.28
N ILE A 297 -27.05 -30.85 18.76
CA ILE A 297 -25.89 -31.61 18.28
C ILE A 297 -24.68 -31.24 19.15
N ILE A 298 -23.99 -32.27 19.65
CA ILE A 298 -22.78 -32.13 20.45
C ILE A 298 -21.65 -32.80 19.68
N ALA A 299 -20.71 -32.00 19.18
CA ALA A 299 -19.50 -32.46 18.53
C ALA A 299 -18.32 -32.42 19.50
N PHE A 300 -17.46 -33.42 19.44
CA PHE A 300 -16.27 -33.57 20.26
C PHE A 300 -15.03 -33.50 19.38
N THR A 301 -14.03 -32.76 19.87
CA THR A 301 -12.68 -32.72 19.34
C THR A 301 -11.69 -32.50 20.49
N ASP A 302 -10.41 -32.73 20.23
CA ASP A 302 -9.36 -32.64 21.23
C ASP A 302 -8.62 -31.30 21.13
N ASP A 303 -7.94 -30.92 22.21
CA ASP A 303 -7.22 -29.65 22.33
C ASP A 303 -5.89 -29.62 21.55
N ASP A 304 -5.46 -30.78 21.04
CA ASP A 304 -4.31 -30.96 20.16
C ASP A 304 -4.69 -31.39 18.73
N ALA A 305 -5.97 -31.28 18.37
CA ALA A 305 -6.46 -31.60 17.03
C ALA A 305 -6.57 -30.35 16.14
N GLU A 306 -6.15 -30.49 14.87
CA GLU A 306 -6.43 -29.52 13.81
C GLU A 306 -7.69 -29.95 13.05
N VAL A 307 -8.76 -29.17 13.20
CA VAL A 307 -10.02 -29.43 12.49
C VAL A 307 -10.00 -28.83 11.08
N ASP A 308 -10.44 -29.59 10.10
CA ASP A 308 -10.64 -29.08 8.72
C ASP A 308 -11.65 -27.93 8.71
N GLN A 309 -11.43 -26.93 7.84
CA GLN A 309 -12.31 -25.76 7.72
C GLN A 309 -13.78 -26.10 7.40
N TYR A 310 -14.06 -27.31 6.87
CA TYR A 310 -15.41 -27.80 6.58
C TYR A 310 -15.90 -28.88 7.56
N TRP A 311 -15.19 -29.12 8.66
CA TRP A 311 -15.51 -30.18 9.63
C TRP A 311 -16.95 -30.11 10.17
N LEU A 312 -17.35 -28.96 10.72
CA LEU A 312 -18.73 -28.77 11.22
C LEU A 312 -19.77 -28.86 10.11
N ARG A 313 -19.43 -28.46 8.87
CA ARG A 313 -20.32 -28.57 7.71
C ARG A 313 -20.56 -30.04 7.33
N ALA A 314 -19.52 -30.86 7.38
CA ALA A 314 -19.63 -32.30 7.12
C ALA A 314 -20.51 -32.99 8.19
N ILE A 315 -20.31 -32.66 9.48
CA ILE A 315 -21.14 -33.16 10.59
C ILE A 315 -22.60 -32.72 10.40
N GLY A 316 -22.84 -31.44 10.14
CA GLY A 316 -24.19 -30.91 9.90
C GLY A 316 -24.89 -31.59 8.74
N LYS A 317 -24.17 -31.85 7.63
CA LYS A 317 -24.68 -32.60 6.48
C LYS A 317 -25.14 -34.01 6.86
N ALA A 318 -24.36 -34.73 7.68
CA ALA A 318 -24.74 -36.07 8.13
C ALA A 318 -26.04 -36.07 8.95
N PHE A 319 -26.21 -35.09 9.84
CA PHE A 319 -27.42 -34.93 10.64
C PHE A 319 -28.64 -34.35 9.90
N THR A 320 -28.53 -34.06 8.60
CA THR A 320 -29.73 -33.79 7.78
C THR A 320 -30.61 -35.02 7.64
N ASP A 321 -30.05 -36.22 7.73
CA ASP A 321 -30.83 -37.44 7.96
C ASP A 321 -31.21 -37.51 9.45
N THR A 322 -32.52 -37.40 9.70
CA THR A 322 -33.06 -37.43 11.07
C THR A 322 -32.88 -38.78 11.75
N LYS A 323 -32.58 -39.85 11.01
CA LYS A 323 -32.29 -41.17 11.57
C LYS A 323 -30.87 -41.27 12.13
N VAL A 324 -29.95 -40.44 11.64
CA VAL A 324 -28.56 -40.41 12.12
C VAL A 324 -28.53 -39.78 13.50
N MET A 325 -28.04 -40.56 14.47
CA MET A 325 -27.99 -40.19 15.89
C MET A 325 -26.58 -39.91 16.37
N ALA A 326 -25.59 -40.49 15.67
CA ALA A 326 -24.18 -40.25 15.90
C ALA A 326 -23.44 -40.21 14.56
N VAL A 327 -22.30 -39.51 14.53
CA VAL A 327 -21.39 -39.40 13.41
C VAL A 327 -19.99 -39.65 13.95
N SER A 328 -19.18 -40.43 13.23
CA SER A 328 -17.73 -40.44 13.43
C SER A 328 -17.03 -40.12 12.12
N GLY A 329 -15.90 -39.42 12.20
CA GLY A 329 -15.16 -38.99 11.03
C GLY A 329 -13.77 -39.60 10.88
N PHE A 330 -13.16 -39.29 9.74
CA PHE A 330 -11.77 -39.63 9.47
C PHE A 330 -10.82 -38.80 10.34
N VAL A 331 -9.78 -39.45 10.87
CA VAL A 331 -8.69 -38.82 11.64
C VAL A 331 -7.39 -39.21 10.97
N ALA A 332 -6.58 -38.22 10.65
CA ALA A 332 -5.27 -38.39 10.02
C ALA A 332 -4.16 -37.86 10.93
N PRO A 333 -2.94 -38.41 10.81
CA PRO A 333 -1.79 -37.84 11.48
C PRO A 333 -1.47 -36.45 10.91
N ALA A 334 -1.31 -35.46 11.77
CA ALA A 334 -0.86 -34.12 11.38
C ALA A 334 0.58 -34.11 10.84
N SER A 335 1.43 -35.04 11.32
CA SER A 335 2.80 -35.25 10.84
C SER A 335 3.24 -36.70 10.96
N LEU A 336 4.18 -37.11 10.10
CA LEU A 336 4.77 -38.45 10.06
C LEU A 336 6.30 -38.40 10.04
N ASP A 337 6.88 -37.35 10.63
CA ASP A 337 8.30 -37.04 10.53
C ASP A 337 9.17 -37.98 11.37
N THR A 338 8.61 -38.58 12.42
CA THR A 338 9.32 -39.46 13.34
C THR A 338 8.94 -40.93 13.15
N LYS A 339 9.87 -41.82 13.51
CA LYS A 339 9.61 -43.28 13.51
C LYS A 339 8.44 -43.66 14.41
N ALA A 340 8.26 -42.99 15.54
CA ALA A 340 7.16 -43.25 16.46
C ALA A 340 5.79 -42.91 15.83
N GLN A 341 5.69 -41.78 15.13
CA GLN A 341 4.46 -41.40 14.40
C GLN A 341 4.16 -42.38 13.27
N GLN A 342 5.19 -42.74 12.49
CA GLN A 342 5.04 -43.75 11.42
C GLN A 342 4.64 -45.12 11.97
N ASP A 343 5.19 -45.52 13.12
CA ASP A 343 4.81 -46.78 13.76
C ASP A 343 3.39 -46.77 14.27
N PHE A 344 2.95 -45.67 14.90
CA PHE A 344 1.56 -45.52 15.32
C PHE A 344 0.60 -45.66 14.13
N GLU A 345 0.85 -44.93 13.04
CA GLU A 345 -0.02 -44.93 11.86
C GLU A 345 0.03 -46.26 11.08
N PHE A 346 1.23 -46.73 10.72
CA PHE A 346 1.38 -47.84 9.77
C PHE A 346 1.59 -49.20 10.42
N THR A 347 2.08 -49.26 11.66
CA THR A 347 2.35 -50.54 12.35
C THR A 347 1.25 -50.90 13.35
N TYR A 348 0.74 -49.92 14.10
CA TYR A 348 -0.31 -50.14 15.11
C TYR A 348 -1.73 -49.83 14.62
N GLY A 349 -1.88 -49.40 13.36
CA GLY A 349 -3.16 -49.28 12.67
C GLY A 349 -3.79 -47.88 12.68
N GLY A 350 -3.13 -46.90 13.29
CA GLY A 350 -3.54 -45.49 13.29
C GLY A 350 -4.95 -45.26 13.85
N MET A 351 -5.52 -44.11 13.49
CA MET A 351 -6.91 -43.73 13.82
C MET A 351 -7.81 -43.59 12.58
N GLY A 352 -7.29 -43.90 11.40
CA GLY A 352 -8.01 -43.77 10.13
C GLY A 352 -9.04 -44.89 9.93
N HIS A 353 -10.31 -44.52 9.74
CA HIS A 353 -11.40 -45.48 9.46
C HIS A 353 -11.82 -45.53 7.98
N GLY A 354 -10.99 -44.95 7.11
CA GLY A 354 -11.15 -44.88 5.66
C GLY A 354 -11.89 -43.64 5.17
N PHE A 355 -11.92 -43.46 3.85
CA PHE A 355 -12.49 -42.28 3.18
C PHE A 355 -13.92 -42.47 2.67
N TYR A 356 -14.46 -43.69 2.78
CA TYR A 356 -15.78 -44.02 2.27
C TYR A 356 -16.81 -44.00 3.42
N PRO A 357 -17.96 -43.33 3.22
CA PRO A 357 -19.00 -43.27 4.22
C PRO A 357 -19.56 -44.67 4.49
N LYS A 358 -19.84 -44.95 5.77
CA LYS A 358 -20.43 -46.21 6.24
C LYS A 358 -21.66 -45.87 7.09
N SER A 359 -22.40 -46.90 7.47
CA SER A 359 -23.53 -46.72 8.41
C SER A 359 -23.67 -47.97 9.25
N PHE A 360 -23.89 -47.76 10.54
CA PHE A 360 -23.92 -48.83 11.54
C PHE A 360 -25.20 -48.72 12.38
N SER A 361 -25.92 -49.84 12.47
CA SER A 361 -27.07 -50.04 13.35
C SER A 361 -27.08 -51.48 13.86
N SER A 362 -27.79 -51.77 14.95
CA SER A 362 -27.97 -53.15 15.42
C SER A 362 -28.65 -54.06 14.40
N GLU A 363 -29.40 -53.50 13.44
CA GLU A 363 -30.02 -54.25 12.34
C GLU A 363 -29.02 -54.67 11.26
N THR A 364 -28.00 -53.84 11.03
CA THR A 364 -27.01 -54.06 9.96
C THR A 364 -25.72 -54.72 10.46
N HIS A 365 -25.47 -54.70 11.78
CA HIS A 365 -24.24 -55.18 12.38
C HIS A 365 -24.50 -56.26 13.45
N LYS A 366 -23.96 -57.46 13.20
CA LYS A 366 -24.02 -58.57 14.17
C LYS A 366 -23.34 -58.18 15.49
N PRO A 367 -23.84 -58.62 16.66
CA PRO A 367 -23.22 -58.34 17.97
C PRO A 367 -21.73 -58.65 18.06
N THR A 368 -21.26 -59.68 17.34
CA THR A 368 -19.83 -60.04 17.29
C THR A 368 -18.95 -59.00 16.60
N ARG A 369 -19.49 -58.15 15.74
CA ARG A 369 -18.76 -57.02 15.13
C ARG A 369 -18.74 -55.80 16.04
N LEU A 370 -19.74 -55.65 16.91
CA LEU A 370 -19.79 -54.56 17.89
C LEU A 370 -18.77 -54.75 19.02
N LEU A 371 -18.27 -55.97 19.25
CA LEU A 371 -17.10 -56.20 20.12
C LEU A 371 -15.85 -55.41 19.70
N TRP A 372 -15.80 -54.93 18.45
CA TRP A 372 -14.73 -54.09 17.91
C TRP A 372 -15.23 -52.67 17.63
N ALA A 373 -16.01 -52.08 18.55
CA ALA A 373 -16.58 -50.74 18.36
C ALA A 373 -15.53 -49.63 18.12
N GLY A 374 -14.26 -49.85 18.47
CA GLY A 374 -13.16 -48.96 18.09
C GLY A 374 -12.91 -48.90 16.58
N SER A 375 -13.50 -49.80 15.78
CA SER A 375 -13.48 -49.69 14.31
C SER A 375 -14.56 -48.75 13.76
N LEU A 376 -15.45 -48.26 14.61
CA LEU A 376 -16.56 -47.37 14.25
C LEU A 376 -16.18 -45.90 14.34
N GLY A 377 -15.13 -45.56 15.08
CA GLY A 377 -14.76 -44.19 15.36
C GLY A 377 -13.80 -44.02 16.52
N VAL A 378 -13.36 -42.78 16.69
CA VAL A 378 -12.43 -42.33 17.74
C VAL A 378 -12.91 -41.02 18.35
N GLY A 379 -12.68 -40.84 19.65
CA GLY A 379 -13.22 -39.74 20.44
C GLY A 379 -12.89 -38.32 19.99
N VAL A 380 -11.84 -38.12 19.20
CA VAL A 380 -11.39 -36.81 18.67
C VAL A 380 -12.25 -36.31 17.51
N ASN A 381 -13.02 -37.18 16.85
CA ASN A 381 -13.86 -36.80 15.71
C ASN A 381 -15.19 -37.56 15.76
N MET A 382 -16.03 -37.17 16.72
CA MET A 382 -17.36 -37.73 16.90
C MET A 382 -18.39 -36.65 17.20
N ALA A 383 -19.62 -36.87 16.80
CA ALA A 383 -20.74 -36.00 17.13
C ALA A 383 -22.00 -36.82 17.40
N PHE A 384 -22.86 -36.33 18.29
CA PHE A 384 -24.09 -37.01 18.68
C PHE A 384 -25.25 -36.02 18.71
N ARG A 385 -26.46 -36.51 18.44
CA ARG A 385 -27.66 -35.81 18.90
C ARG A 385 -27.70 -35.87 20.42
N LYS A 386 -28.04 -34.76 21.07
CA LYS A 386 -28.09 -34.64 22.53
C LYS A 386 -29.00 -35.68 23.18
N GLU A 387 -30.10 -36.01 22.50
CA GLU A 387 -31.07 -37.03 22.93
C GLU A 387 -30.45 -38.43 23.10
N VAL A 388 -29.30 -38.72 22.48
CA VAL A 388 -28.56 -39.96 22.72
C VAL A 388 -28.10 -40.02 24.18
N PHE A 389 -27.58 -38.92 24.71
CA PHE A 389 -27.12 -38.84 26.10
C PHE A 389 -28.30 -38.81 27.09
N ASP A 390 -29.41 -38.18 26.72
CA ASP A 390 -30.62 -38.19 27.55
C ASP A 390 -31.19 -39.61 27.69
N ALA A 391 -31.10 -40.42 26.63
CA ALA A 391 -31.65 -41.76 26.61
C ALA A 391 -30.70 -42.85 27.14
N LEU A 392 -29.38 -42.68 26.94
CA LEU A 392 -28.38 -43.71 27.25
C LEU A 392 -27.45 -43.34 28.41
N GLY A 393 -27.55 -42.11 28.93
CA GLY A 393 -26.57 -41.54 29.84
C GLY A 393 -25.32 -41.03 29.13
N GLY A 394 -24.46 -40.35 29.88
CA GLY A 394 -23.15 -39.89 29.40
C GLY A 394 -22.12 -41.01 29.25
N PHE A 395 -20.88 -40.60 28.99
CA PHE A 395 -19.71 -41.48 28.97
C PHE A 395 -19.52 -42.14 30.33
N ASP A 396 -19.21 -43.44 30.34
CA ASP A 396 -18.95 -44.17 31.59
C ASP A 396 -17.59 -43.78 32.17
N ILE A 397 -17.61 -43.04 33.28
CA ILE A 397 -16.40 -42.52 33.94
C ILE A 397 -15.48 -43.64 34.49
N SER A 398 -15.96 -44.89 34.57
CA SER A 398 -15.11 -46.03 34.93
C SER A 398 -14.14 -46.41 33.80
N LEU A 399 -14.41 -45.99 32.56
CA LEU A 399 -13.59 -46.25 31.36
C LEU A 399 -12.66 -45.09 30.99
N ASP A 400 -12.49 -44.12 31.88
CA ASP A 400 -11.72 -42.91 31.63
C ASP A 400 -10.20 -43.19 31.53
N ALA A 401 -9.44 -42.29 30.90
CA ALA A 401 -7.99 -42.41 30.71
C ALA A 401 -7.21 -42.55 32.03
N GLY A 402 -7.75 -42.01 33.13
CA GLY A 402 -7.16 -42.08 34.47
C GLY A 402 -7.48 -43.35 35.27
N THR A 403 -8.28 -44.28 34.73
CA THR A 403 -8.69 -45.50 35.44
C THR A 403 -7.86 -46.72 35.05
N ALA A 404 -8.19 -47.89 35.62
CA ALA A 404 -7.52 -49.15 35.32
C ALA A 404 -7.65 -49.56 33.84
N THR A 405 -8.70 -49.11 33.13
CA THR A 405 -8.88 -49.41 31.70
C THR A 405 -8.05 -48.50 30.81
N ARG A 406 -7.55 -47.38 31.34
CA ARG A 406 -6.73 -46.38 30.65
C ARG A 406 -7.40 -45.75 29.42
N GLY A 407 -8.73 -45.80 29.35
CA GLY A 407 -9.52 -45.33 28.21
C GLY A 407 -10.60 -46.33 27.77
N GLY A 408 -11.29 -45.99 26.68
CA GLY A 408 -12.35 -46.80 26.06
C GLY A 408 -13.77 -46.27 26.25
N GLY A 409 -13.96 -45.14 26.93
CA GLY A 409 -15.29 -44.52 27.09
C GLY A 409 -15.95 -44.10 25.78
N ASP A 410 -15.18 -43.64 24.80
CA ASP A 410 -15.65 -43.32 23.44
C ASP A 410 -16.11 -44.56 22.67
N ILE A 411 -15.30 -45.62 22.70
CA ILE A 411 -15.61 -46.92 22.10
C ILE A 411 -16.90 -47.48 22.71
N GLU A 412 -17.02 -47.41 24.03
CA GLU A 412 -18.20 -47.87 24.73
C GLU A 412 -19.44 -47.02 24.41
N MET A 413 -19.32 -45.69 24.32
CA MET A 413 -20.44 -44.83 23.95
C MET A 413 -20.94 -45.10 22.52
N LEU A 414 -20.02 -45.31 21.57
CA LEU A 414 -20.35 -45.71 20.19
C LEU A 414 -21.02 -47.10 20.17
N PHE A 415 -20.48 -48.06 20.93
CA PHE A 415 -21.08 -49.38 21.09
C PHE A 415 -22.52 -49.30 21.62
N ARG A 416 -22.73 -48.55 22.70
CA ARG A 416 -24.02 -48.39 23.37
C ARG A 416 -25.03 -47.71 22.44
N THR A 417 -24.58 -46.72 21.68
CA THR A 417 -25.40 -46.02 20.68
C THR A 417 -25.89 -47.00 19.62
N VAL A 418 -24.99 -47.72 18.94
CA VAL A 418 -25.35 -48.65 17.86
C VAL A 418 -26.17 -49.84 18.38
N SER A 419 -25.83 -50.35 19.56
CA SER A 419 -26.57 -51.45 20.21
C SER A 419 -27.99 -51.05 20.62
N GLY A 420 -28.23 -49.77 20.89
CA GLY A 420 -29.55 -49.20 21.13
C GLY A 420 -30.37 -48.92 19.87
N ASN A 421 -30.03 -49.56 18.74
CA ASN A 421 -30.61 -49.36 17.40
C ASN A 421 -30.61 -47.90 16.89
N ARG A 422 -29.60 -47.12 17.28
CA ARG A 422 -29.40 -45.76 16.78
C ARG A 422 -28.39 -45.78 15.65
N LEU A 423 -28.69 -45.08 14.56
CA LEU A 423 -27.83 -45.06 13.38
C LEU A 423 -26.58 -44.21 13.66
N LEU A 424 -25.42 -44.82 13.50
CA LEU A 424 -24.13 -44.14 13.42
C LEU A 424 -23.74 -44.02 11.95
N HIS A 425 -23.40 -42.81 11.52
CA HIS A 425 -22.86 -42.53 10.19
C HIS A 425 -21.33 -42.47 10.21
#